data_AF-F5L4D9-F1
#
_entry.id   AF-F5L4D9-F1
#
_cell.length_a   1.000
_cell.length_b   1.000
_cell.length_c   1.000
_cell.angle_alpha   90.00
_cell.angle_beta   90.00
_cell.angle_gamma   90.00
#
_symmetry.space_group_name_H-M   'P 1'
#
loop_
_entity.id
_entity.type
_entity.pdbx_description
1 polymer ?
#
loop_
_entity_poly.entity_id
_entity_poly.type
_entity_poly.pdbx_seq_one_letter_code
_entity_poly.pdbx_strand_id
1 'polypeptide(L)'
;MNAIDLQTSITAAQRGDDIVREKLIRRYRPFILNTVGHICQRYVTWNKEHAVQSYHQDLQSAELVEEIIEFEHQLARFNIAFEELERVAPQHRDTRERLFQIADDFVRDEELVRHLFEKKRLPVSLFTKRTGYRPKTIERHRKYLITLIVLKLNPQWVHLSQFIKSPAGNGGSS
;
A
#
# COMPACT_ATOMS: atom_id res chain seq x y z
N MET A 1 -17.93 -4.27 10.02
CA MET A 1 -16.91 -3.93 11.04
C MET A 1 -16.80 -2.41 11.04
N ASN A 2 -16.95 -1.76 12.19
CA ASN A 2 -16.62 -0.34 12.30
C ASN A 2 -15.17 -0.20 12.82
N ALA A 3 -14.62 1.01 12.82
CA ALA A 3 -13.25 1.28 13.25
C ALA A 3 -12.95 0.86 14.72
N ILE A 4 -13.97 0.81 15.59
CA ILE A 4 -13.86 0.41 17.00
C ILE A 4 -13.66 -1.11 17.10
N ASP A 5 -14.34 -1.88 16.26
CA ASP A 5 -14.28 -3.35 16.25
C ASP A 5 -12.91 -3.86 15.75
N LEU A 6 -12.30 -3.12 14.81
CA LEU A 6 -10.95 -3.39 14.31
C LEU A 6 -9.87 -3.07 15.35
N GLN A 7 -9.88 -1.86 15.93
CA GLN A 7 -8.95 -1.45 17.00
C GLN A 7 -8.97 -2.41 18.20
N THR A 8 -10.16 -2.87 18.58
CA THR A 8 -10.33 -3.85 19.65
C THR A 8 -9.70 -5.20 19.30
N SER A 9 -9.93 -5.66 18.06
CA SER A 9 -9.37 -6.92 17.56
C SER A 9 -7.83 -6.86 17.47
N ILE A 10 -7.28 -5.73 17.06
CA ILE A 10 -5.82 -5.50 16.98
C ILE A 10 -5.19 -5.54 18.37
N THR A 11 -5.78 -4.82 19.33
CA THR A 11 -5.28 -4.78 20.71
C THR A 11 -5.29 -6.17 21.35
N ALA A 12 -6.31 -6.98 21.08
CA ALA A 12 -6.38 -8.36 21.55
C ALA A 12 -5.31 -9.24 20.89
N ALA A 13 -5.11 -9.12 19.58
CA ALA A 13 -4.05 -9.82 18.86
C ALA A 13 -2.64 -9.44 19.36
N GLN A 14 -2.38 -8.16 19.67
CA GLN A 14 -1.10 -7.70 20.23
C GLN A 14 -0.83 -8.24 21.65
N ARG A 15 -1.89 -8.59 22.39
CA ARG A 15 -1.79 -9.15 23.75
C ARG A 15 -1.64 -10.67 23.80
N GLY A 16 -1.49 -11.32 22.65
CA GLY A 16 -1.32 -12.78 22.60
C GLY A 16 -2.59 -13.57 22.26
N ASP A 17 -3.70 -12.92 21.90
CA ASP A 17 -4.91 -13.65 21.49
C ASP A 17 -4.75 -14.25 20.09
N ASP A 18 -4.28 -15.49 20.04
CA ASP A 18 -4.02 -16.24 18.80
C ASP A 18 -5.29 -16.45 17.97
N ILE A 19 -6.47 -16.53 18.59
CA ILE A 19 -7.74 -16.76 17.89
C ILE A 19 -8.19 -15.49 17.18
N VAL A 20 -8.10 -14.33 17.84
CA VAL A 20 -8.39 -13.04 17.21
C VAL A 20 -7.36 -12.72 16.14
N ARG A 21 -6.08 -13.04 16.38
CA ARG A 21 -5.01 -12.89 15.39
C ARG A 21 -5.25 -13.72 14.14
N GLU A 22 -5.55 -15.01 14.29
CA GLU A 22 -5.84 -15.91 13.15
C GLU A 22 -7.13 -15.50 12.43
N LYS A 23 -8.14 -14.99 13.15
CA LYS A 23 -9.35 -14.40 12.54
C LYS A 23 -9.02 -13.18 11.70
N LEU A 24 -8.19 -12.25 12.19
CA LEU A 24 -7.73 -11.09 11.44
C LEU A 24 -6.92 -11.53 10.21
N ILE A 25 -5.94 -12.43 10.37
CA ILE A 25 -5.12 -12.96 9.29
C ILE A 25 -6.01 -13.62 8.21
N ARG A 26 -6.98 -14.46 8.59
CA ARG A 26 -7.90 -15.09 7.63
C ARG A 26 -8.86 -14.10 6.97
N ARG A 27 -9.32 -13.10 7.71
CA ARG A 27 -10.24 -12.05 7.22
C ARG A 27 -9.55 -11.17 6.20
N TYR A 28 -8.32 -10.74 6.51
CA TYR A 28 -7.56 -9.84 5.67
C TYR A 28 -6.83 -10.61 4.55
N ARG A 29 -6.41 -11.87 4.69
CA ARG A 29 -5.68 -12.64 3.64
C ARG A 29 -6.25 -12.49 2.22
N PRO A 30 -7.54 -12.76 1.96
CA PRO A 30 -8.12 -12.60 0.62
C PRO A 30 -8.13 -11.14 0.17
N PHE A 31 -8.40 -10.23 1.11
CA PHE A 31 -8.47 -8.80 0.86
C PHE A 31 -7.09 -8.19 0.60
N ILE A 32 -6.03 -8.66 1.27
CA ILE A 32 -4.62 -8.28 1.11
C ILE A 32 -4.06 -8.83 -0.20
N LEU A 33 -4.27 -10.13 -0.46
CA LEU A 33 -3.83 -10.78 -1.69
C LEU A 33 -4.52 -10.17 -2.91
N ASN A 34 -5.81 -9.83 -2.83
CA ASN A 34 -6.52 -9.17 -3.92
C ASN A 34 -6.19 -7.68 -4.00
N THR A 35 -6.19 -6.92 -2.90
CA THR A 35 -5.97 -5.46 -2.95
C THR A 35 -4.52 -5.14 -3.31
N VAL A 36 -3.55 -5.70 -2.61
CA VAL A 36 -2.13 -5.45 -2.89
C VAL A 36 -1.70 -6.17 -4.17
N GLY A 37 -2.26 -7.37 -4.45
CA GLY A 37 -2.07 -8.06 -5.71
C GLY A 37 -2.71 -7.37 -6.92
N HIS A 38 -3.83 -6.65 -6.79
CA HIS A 38 -4.45 -5.87 -7.88
C HIS A 38 -3.88 -4.47 -8.04
N ILE A 39 -3.49 -3.79 -6.96
CA ILE A 39 -2.71 -2.54 -7.02
C ILE A 39 -1.44 -2.79 -7.86
N CYS A 40 -0.85 -3.98 -7.77
CA CYS A 40 0.47 -4.24 -8.34
C CYS A 40 0.50 -5.31 -9.44
N GLN A 41 -0.63 -5.96 -9.73
CA GLN A 41 -0.81 -7.08 -10.68
C GLN A 41 0.29 -8.14 -10.64
N ARG A 42 0.62 -8.64 -9.43
CA ARG A 42 1.53 -9.80 -9.28
C ARG A 42 0.93 -10.80 -8.29
N TYR A 43 0.59 -11.99 -8.80
CA TYR A 43 0.21 -13.13 -7.96
C TYR A 43 1.45 -13.60 -7.20
N VAL A 44 1.58 -13.22 -5.92
CA VAL A 44 2.53 -13.86 -5.01
C VAL A 44 1.81 -15.05 -4.39
N THR A 45 2.16 -16.26 -4.83
CA THR A 45 1.73 -17.49 -4.17
C THR A 45 2.41 -17.54 -2.80
N TRP A 46 1.63 -17.45 -1.73
CA TRP A 46 2.10 -17.73 -0.38
C TRP A 46 2.49 -19.22 -0.31
N ASN A 47 3.78 -19.50 -0.47
CA ASN A 47 4.30 -20.86 -0.45
C ASN A 47 4.23 -21.42 0.98
N LYS A 48 3.62 -22.59 1.14
CA LYS A 48 3.36 -23.27 2.42
C LYS A 48 4.32 -24.45 2.60
N GLU A 49 5.40 -24.35 3.38
CA GLU A 49 6.20 -25.56 3.71
C GLU A 49 6.88 -25.55 5.10
N HIS A 50 6.43 -26.44 6.02
CA HIS A 50 7.04 -26.99 7.27
C HIS A 50 6.99 -26.24 8.63
N ALA A 51 7.07 -26.96 9.77
CA ALA A 51 6.69 -26.47 11.11
C ALA A 51 7.55 -25.32 11.70
N VAL A 52 8.85 -25.28 11.41
CA VAL A 52 9.70 -24.11 11.73
C VAL A 52 9.38 -22.94 10.79
N GLN A 53 9.08 -23.25 9.53
CA GLN A 53 8.55 -22.28 8.57
C GLN A 53 7.18 -21.75 9.03
N SER A 54 6.35 -22.54 9.72
CA SER A 54 5.04 -22.11 10.22
C SER A 54 5.20 -20.95 11.20
N TYR A 55 6.09 -21.06 12.20
CA TYR A 55 6.32 -19.95 13.12
C TYR A 55 6.87 -18.70 12.43
N HIS A 56 7.85 -18.87 11.52
CA HIS A 56 8.36 -17.75 10.73
C HIS A 56 7.30 -17.14 9.80
N GLN A 57 6.43 -17.98 9.21
CA GLN A 57 5.29 -17.55 8.38
C GLN A 57 4.22 -16.85 9.20
N ASP A 58 3.98 -17.29 10.43
CA ASP A 58 3.03 -16.71 11.36
C ASP A 58 3.54 -15.35 11.84
N LEU A 59 4.84 -15.24 12.14
CA LEU A 59 5.49 -13.98 12.49
C LEU A 59 5.46 -12.99 11.31
N GLN A 60 5.85 -13.43 10.10
CA GLN A 60 5.75 -12.59 8.90
C GLN A 60 4.31 -12.20 8.56
N SER A 61 3.35 -13.09 8.82
CA SER A 61 1.93 -12.78 8.65
C SER A 61 1.47 -11.72 9.64
N ALA A 62 1.96 -11.77 10.89
CA ALA A 62 1.67 -10.76 11.90
C ALA A 62 2.28 -9.40 11.53
N GLU A 63 3.56 -9.38 11.13
CA GLU A 63 4.25 -8.17 10.67
C GLU A 63 3.55 -7.53 9.47
N LEU A 64 3.14 -8.34 8.48
CA LEU A 64 2.37 -7.84 7.33
C LEU A 64 1.02 -7.24 7.75
N VAL A 65 0.31 -7.85 8.71
CA VAL A 65 -0.96 -7.33 9.21
C VAL A 65 -0.74 -5.98 9.92
N GLU A 66 0.31 -5.86 10.73
CA GLU A 66 0.67 -4.59 11.38
C GLU A 66 1.00 -3.50 10.36
N GLU A 67 1.84 -3.78 9.36
CA GLU A 67 2.16 -2.84 8.28
C GLU A 67 0.90 -2.37 7.52
N ILE A 68 -0.07 -3.26 7.33
CA ILE A 68 -1.32 -2.94 6.63
C ILE A 68 -2.23 -2.06 7.47
N ILE A 69 -2.33 -2.32 8.77
CA ILE A 69 -3.06 -1.46 9.70
C ILE A 69 -2.45 -0.06 9.72
N GLU A 70 -1.12 0.02 9.80
CA GLU A 70 -0.42 1.30 9.73
C GLU A 70 -0.69 2.02 8.41
N PHE A 71 -0.64 1.30 7.30
CA PHE A 71 -0.91 1.83 5.98
C PHE A 71 -2.37 2.33 5.84
N GLU A 72 -3.35 1.53 6.28
CA GLU A 72 -4.76 1.91 6.34
C GLU A 72 -4.95 3.19 7.17
N HIS A 73 -4.35 3.27 8.36
CA HIS A 73 -4.40 4.48 9.18
C HIS A 73 -3.76 5.68 8.47
N GLN A 74 -2.64 5.51 7.75
CA GLN A 74 -2.03 6.61 6.99
C GLN A 74 -2.92 7.07 5.84
N LEU A 75 -3.54 6.14 5.10
CA LEU A 75 -4.47 6.45 4.00
C LEU A 75 -5.74 7.15 4.47
N ALA A 76 -6.27 6.76 5.64
CA ALA A 76 -7.44 7.40 6.24
C ALA A 76 -7.22 8.90 6.49
N ARG A 77 -5.98 9.34 6.78
CA ARG A 77 -5.62 10.77 6.91
C ARG A 77 -5.79 11.57 5.62
N PHE A 78 -5.88 10.90 4.48
CA PHE A 78 -6.14 11.47 3.16
C PHE A 78 -7.58 11.19 2.66
N ASN A 79 -8.45 10.70 3.55
CA ASN A 79 -9.81 10.27 3.22
C ASN A 79 -9.85 9.20 2.12
N ILE A 80 -8.90 8.26 2.20
CA ILE A 80 -8.83 7.08 1.34
C ILE A 80 -9.11 5.87 2.22
N ALA A 81 -10.22 5.18 1.94
CA ALA A 81 -10.53 3.93 2.62
C ALA A 81 -9.66 2.80 2.06
N PHE A 82 -9.27 1.83 2.89
CA PHE A 82 -8.47 0.70 2.41
C PHE A 82 -9.27 -0.14 1.41
N GLU A 83 -10.59 -0.25 1.62
CA GLU A 83 -11.49 -1.05 0.80
C GLU A 83 -11.69 -0.52 -0.62
N GLU A 84 -11.47 0.78 -0.84
CA GLU A 84 -11.62 1.37 -2.17
C GLU A 84 -10.36 1.28 -3.03
N LEU A 85 -9.23 0.80 -2.49
CA LEU A 85 -7.95 0.75 -3.21
C LEU A 85 -8.02 -0.08 -4.49
N GLU A 86 -8.70 -1.23 -4.46
CA GLU A 86 -8.92 -2.08 -5.63
C GLU A 86 -9.66 -1.32 -6.74
N ARG A 87 -10.68 -0.54 -6.38
CA ARG A 87 -11.51 0.22 -7.33
C ARG A 87 -10.78 1.40 -7.94
N VAL A 88 -9.87 2.04 -7.20
CA VAL A 88 -9.11 3.20 -7.69
C VAL A 88 -7.84 2.83 -8.45
N ALA A 89 -7.42 1.55 -8.37
CA ALA A 89 -6.27 1.04 -9.08
C ALA A 89 -6.51 1.04 -10.60
N PRO A 90 -5.56 1.54 -11.42
CA PRO A 90 -5.67 1.46 -12.87
C PRO A 90 -5.60 0.01 -13.37
N GLN A 91 -6.54 -0.37 -14.24
CA GLN A 91 -6.61 -1.72 -14.80
C GLN A 91 -5.49 -2.00 -15.81
N HIS A 92 -5.03 -0.99 -16.55
CA HIS A 92 -3.99 -1.15 -17.57
C HIS A 92 -2.58 -0.99 -16.98
N ARG A 93 -1.70 -1.92 -17.37
CA ARG A 93 -0.30 -1.96 -16.94
C ARG A 93 0.46 -0.67 -17.22
N ASP A 94 0.39 -0.17 -18.45
CA ASP A 94 1.10 1.05 -18.86
C ASP A 94 0.69 2.27 -18.02
N THR A 95 -0.60 2.32 -17.64
CA THR A 95 -1.10 3.39 -16.75
C THR A 95 -0.52 3.25 -15.35
N ARG A 96 -0.41 2.02 -14.81
CA ARG A 96 0.22 1.80 -13.52
C ARG A 96 1.70 2.16 -13.53
N GLU A 97 2.47 1.68 -14.51
CA GLU A 97 3.89 1.99 -14.66
C GLU A 97 4.11 3.51 -14.72
N ARG A 98 3.28 4.22 -15.48
CA ARG A 98 3.33 5.68 -15.55
C ARG A 98 3.07 6.33 -14.19
N LEU A 99 2.09 5.84 -13.42
CA LEU A 99 1.76 6.39 -12.11
C LEU A 99 2.83 6.05 -11.05
N PHE A 100 3.53 4.92 -11.18
CA PHE A 100 4.71 4.62 -10.38
C PHE A 100 5.82 5.65 -10.62
N GLN A 101 6.14 5.95 -11.87
CA GLN A 101 7.13 6.99 -12.19
C GLN A 101 6.72 8.36 -11.65
N ILE A 102 5.44 8.74 -11.81
CA ILE A 102 4.91 9.98 -11.27
C ILE A 102 5.07 10.03 -9.74
N ALA A 103 4.82 8.92 -9.04
CA ALA A 103 5.02 8.85 -7.59
C ALA A 103 6.51 8.94 -7.21
N ASP A 104 7.41 8.32 -7.97
CA ASP A 104 8.87 8.44 -7.78
C ASP A 104 9.36 9.88 -7.92
N ASP A 105 8.88 10.60 -8.93
CA ASP A 105 9.24 12.00 -9.12
C ASP A 105 8.66 12.89 -8.01
N PHE A 106 7.46 12.55 -7.51
CA PHE A 106 6.83 13.29 -6.43
C PHE A 106 7.61 13.19 -5.11
N VAL A 107 8.05 11.99 -4.72
CA VAL A 107 8.75 11.78 -3.42
C VAL A 107 10.16 12.38 -3.39
N ARG A 108 10.75 12.70 -4.54
CA ARG A 108 12.05 13.37 -4.65
C ARG A 108 11.99 14.87 -4.34
N ASP A 109 10.78 15.44 -4.30
CA ASP A 109 10.56 16.85 -4.02
C ASP A 109 10.00 17.02 -2.60
N GLU A 110 10.87 17.38 -1.67
CA GLU A 110 10.53 17.53 -0.25
C GLU A 110 9.43 18.56 0.01
N GLU A 111 9.31 19.60 -0.83
CA GLU A 111 8.25 20.59 -0.67
C GLU A 111 6.89 20.06 -1.09
N LEU A 112 6.83 19.25 -2.15
CA LEU A 112 5.61 18.56 -2.55
C LEU A 112 5.17 17.57 -1.47
N VAL A 113 6.12 16.80 -0.92
CA VAL A 113 5.87 15.87 0.20
C VAL A 113 5.33 16.64 1.41
N ARG A 114 5.99 17.72 1.81
CA ARG A 114 5.54 18.56 2.94
C ARG A 114 4.12 19.07 2.73
N HIS A 115 3.81 19.63 1.55
CA HIS A 115 2.46 20.10 1.23
C HIS A 115 1.42 18.99 1.30
N LEU A 116 1.74 17.78 0.82
CA LEU A 116 0.84 16.63 0.89
C LEU A 116 0.45 16.34 2.34
N PHE A 117 1.42 16.25 3.26
CA PHE A 117 1.16 15.90 4.66
C PHE A 117 0.58 17.04 5.48
N GLU A 118 0.91 18.30 5.20
CA GLU A 118 0.34 19.47 5.88
C GLU A 118 -1.09 19.74 5.43
N LYS A 119 -1.35 19.73 4.12
CA LYS A 119 -2.66 20.09 3.55
C LYS A 119 -3.60 18.89 3.38
N LYS A 120 -3.11 17.67 3.64
CA LYS A 120 -3.83 16.40 3.43
C LYS A 120 -4.42 16.26 2.03
N ARG A 121 -3.76 16.87 1.03
CA ARG A 121 -4.22 16.90 -0.36
C ARG A 121 -3.03 16.96 -1.30
N LEU A 122 -3.08 16.21 -2.41
CA LEU A 122 -2.06 16.25 -3.44
C LEU A 122 -1.97 17.67 -4.05
N PRO A 123 -0.81 18.34 -4.01
CA PRO A 123 -0.62 19.70 -4.53
C PRO A 123 -0.53 19.71 -6.07
N VAL A 124 -1.63 19.36 -6.75
CA VAL A 124 -1.68 19.16 -8.22
C VAL A 124 -1.05 20.31 -8.99
N SER A 125 -1.48 21.55 -8.72
CA SER A 125 -1.01 22.72 -9.47
C SER A 125 0.51 22.92 -9.35
N LEU A 126 1.05 22.79 -8.13
CA LEU A 126 2.48 22.92 -7.87
C LEU A 126 3.25 21.79 -8.54
N PHE A 127 2.78 20.55 -8.38
CA PHE A 127 3.43 19.37 -8.94
C PHE A 127 3.48 19.40 -10.47
N THR A 128 2.37 19.76 -11.14
CA THR A 128 2.33 19.81 -12.60
C THR A 128 3.17 20.95 -13.18
N LYS A 129 3.30 22.07 -12.45
CA LYS A 129 4.20 23.17 -12.85
C LYS A 129 5.67 22.75 -12.81
N ARG A 130 6.07 21.90 -11.86
CA ARG A 130 7.45 21.43 -11.71
C ARG A 130 7.84 20.32 -12.70
N THR A 131 6.89 19.47 -13.09
CA THR A 131 7.17 18.23 -13.85
C THR A 131 6.65 18.24 -15.28
N GLY A 132 5.70 19.12 -15.62
CA GLY A 132 5.01 19.08 -16.90
C GLY A 132 3.97 17.96 -17.04
N TYR A 133 3.69 17.19 -15.98
CA TYR A 133 2.61 16.20 -16.02
C TYR A 133 1.24 16.83 -16.27
N ARG A 134 0.37 16.12 -16.98
CA ARG A 134 -0.99 16.60 -17.30
C ARG A 134 -1.84 16.64 -16.02
N PRO A 135 -2.42 17.80 -15.63
CA PRO A 135 -3.23 17.92 -14.40
C PRO A 135 -4.38 16.92 -14.33
N LYS A 136 -5.07 16.70 -15.46
CA LYS A 136 -6.19 15.74 -15.55
C LYS A 136 -5.77 14.31 -15.20
N THR A 137 -4.54 13.90 -15.50
CA THR A 137 -4.03 12.56 -15.15
C THR A 137 -3.82 12.44 -13.65
N ILE A 138 -3.20 13.47 -13.04
CA ILE A 138 -2.94 13.50 -11.59
C ILE A 138 -4.25 13.52 -10.81
N GLU A 139 -5.22 14.35 -11.22
CA GLU A 139 -6.52 14.45 -10.55
C GLU A 139 -7.34 13.15 -10.64
N ARG A 140 -7.35 12.52 -11.82
CA ARG A 140 -8.06 11.26 -12.05
C ARG A 140 -7.53 10.15 -11.15
N HIS A 141 -6.21 10.06 -11.00
CA HIS A 141 -5.56 8.98 -10.26
C HIS A 141 -5.05 9.41 -8.88
N ARG A 142 -5.55 10.53 -8.32
CA ARG A 142 -5.00 11.13 -7.09
C ARG A 142 -4.97 10.17 -5.90
N LYS A 143 -6.01 9.36 -5.72
CA LYS A 143 -6.08 8.41 -4.59
C LYS A 143 -5.00 7.33 -4.74
N TYR A 144 -4.87 6.78 -5.93
CA TYR A 144 -3.83 5.80 -6.25
C TYR A 144 -2.41 6.40 -6.15
N LEU A 145 -2.21 7.63 -6.60
CA LEU A 145 -0.92 8.32 -6.45
C LEU A 145 -0.56 8.56 -4.98
N ILE A 146 -1.49 9.04 -4.17
CA ILE A 146 -1.28 9.20 -2.72
C ILE A 146 -0.93 7.84 -2.10
N THR A 147 -1.61 6.77 -2.51
CA THR A 147 -1.35 5.40 -2.06
C THR A 147 0.12 5.00 -2.34
N LEU A 148 0.59 5.18 -3.58
CA LEU A 148 1.98 4.89 -3.95
C LEU A 148 3.00 5.79 -3.24
N ILE A 149 2.70 7.09 -3.09
CA ILE A 149 3.57 8.05 -2.40
C ILE A 149 3.73 7.67 -0.94
N VAL A 150 2.63 7.34 -0.25
CA VAL A 150 2.64 6.89 1.15
C VAL A 150 3.48 5.62 1.29
N LEU A 151 3.32 4.64 0.41
CA LEU A 151 4.16 3.43 0.40
C LEU A 151 5.65 3.74 0.23
N LYS A 152 6.00 4.63 -0.72
CA LYS A 152 7.40 4.99 -1.00
C LYS A 152 8.08 5.75 0.13
N LEU A 153 7.32 6.52 0.91
CA LEU A 153 7.84 7.31 2.03
C LEU A 153 7.98 6.51 3.33
N ASN A 154 7.52 5.26 3.36
CA ASN A 154 7.57 4.38 4.53
C ASN A 154 8.36 3.09 4.20
N PRO A 155 9.69 3.17 4.01
CA PRO A 155 10.52 2.01 3.65
C PRO A 155 10.57 0.90 4.71
N GLN A 156 10.11 1.19 5.93
CA GLN A 156 9.99 0.21 7.01
C GLN A 156 8.89 -0.84 6.76
N TRP A 157 7.96 -0.60 5.84
CA TRP A 157 6.92 -1.57 5.46
C TRP A 157 7.48 -2.60 4.46
N VAL A 158 8.41 -3.42 4.95
CA VAL A 158 9.20 -4.34 4.13
C VAL A 158 8.32 -5.48 3.58
N HIS A 159 7.31 -5.93 4.32
CA HIS A 159 6.43 -7.01 3.86
C HIS A 159 5.42 -6.53 2.82
N LEU A 160 4.81 -5.36 3.04
CA LEU A 160 3.85 -4.74 2.16
C LEU A 160 4.49 -4.32 0.83
N SER A 161 5.69 -3.72 0.88
CA SER A 161 6.41 -3.25 -0.31
C SER A 161 6.83 -4.37 -1.27
N GLN A 162 6.98 -5.62 -0.81
CA GLN A 162 7.31 -6.77 -1.67
C GLN A 162 6.25 -7.06 -2.75
N PHE A 163 5.00 -6.69 -2.47
CA PHE A 163 3.90 -6.83 -3.42
C PHE A 163 3.89 -5.71 -4.47
N ILE A 164 4.58 -4.59 -4.22
CA ILE A 164 4.50 -3.34 -4.97
C ILE A 164 5.54 -3.19 -6.09
N LYS A 165 6.37 -4.23 -6.31
CA LYS A 165 7.43 -4.18 -7.33
C LYS A 165 6.87 -3.84 -8.71
N SER A 166 7.47 -2.83 -9.35
CA SER A 166 7.20 -2.46 -10.73
C SER A 166 7.28 -3.70 -11.64
N PRO A 167 6.34 -3.90 -12.59
CA PRO A 167 6.42 -4.97 -13.57
C PRO A 167 7.64 -4.84 -14.53
N ALA A 168 8.43 -3.77 -14.41
CA ALA A 168 9.73 -3.62 -15.04
C ALA A 168 10.85 -4.04 -14.09
N GLY A 169 11.19 -5.33 -14.13
CA GLY A 169 12.28 -5.92 -13.35
C GLY A 169 12.95 -7.10 -14.05
N ASN A 170 13.01 -7.09 -15.39
CA ASN A 170 14.04 -7.80 -16.15
C ASN A 170 14.84 -6.76 -16.92
N GLY A 171 15.69 -6.05 -16.19
CA GLY A 171 16.80 -5.27 -16.71
C GLY A 171 18.09 -6.03 -16.44
N GLY A 172 18.20 -7.26 -16.95
CA GLY A 172 19.49 -7.84 -17.23
C GLY A 172 19.98 -7.18 -18.51
N SER A 173 20.90 -6.24 -18.40
CA SER A 173 21.71 -5.77 -19.52
C SER A 173 23.02 -5.22 -18.97
N SER A 174 24.07 -5.97 -19.34
CA SER A 174 25.51 -5.67 -19.28
C SER A 174 26.21 -5.84 -17.94
#